data_AF-A0A5C6NPW4-F1
#
_entry.id   AF-A0A5C6NPW4-F1
#
_cell.length_a   1.000
_cell.length_b   1.000
_cell.length_c   1.000
_cell.angle_alpha   90.00
_cell.angle_beta   90.00
_cell.angle_gamma   90.00
#
_symmetry.space_group_name_H-M   'P 1'
#
loop_
_entity.id
_entity.type
_entity.pdbx_description
1 polymer ?
#
loop_
_entity_poly.entity_id
_entity_poly.type
_entity_poly.pdbx_seq_one_letter_code
_entity_poly.pdbx_strand_id
1 'polypeptide(L)'
;MKPGWFLLHKHTCHSDPSVQVTKELTQYDNKIIECTFANNSWVFMRQRVDKSFPNSYDTAMAVCKSIKHPVTKEYLLQYVDHCIQAQNRKRPPDPDSELMPPPPPKRATRPIP
;
A
#
# COMPACT_ATOMS: atom_id res chain seq x y z
N MET A 1 -1.33 -4.38 2.38
CA MET A 1 -1.96 -3.13 1.90
C MET A 1 -2.35 -2.34 3.13
N LYS A 2 -1.84 -1.12 3.30
CA LYS A 2 -2.13 -0.32 4.50
C LYS A 2 -3.54 0.27 4.37
N PRO A 3 -4.40 0.17 5.39
CA PRO A 3 -5.71 0.81 5.36
C PRO A 3 -5.52 2.32 5.16
N GLY A 4 -6.30 2.93 4.27
CA GLY A 4 -6.23 4.35 3.95
C GLY A 4 -6.77 5.18 5.11
N TRP A 5 -5.86 5.83 5.85
CA TRP A 5 -6.19 6.65 7.01
C TRP A 5 -6.63 8.04 6.55
N PHE A 6 -7.90 8.41 6.73
CA PHE A 6 -8.41 9.75 6.38
C PHE A 6 -8.94 10.50 7.57
N LEU A 7 -8.60 11.78 7.67
CA LEU A 7 -9.13 12.69 8.68
C LEU A 7 -10.29 13.53 8.11
N LEU A 8 -11.52 13.33 8.59
CA LEU A 8 -12.70 14.05 8.10
C LEU A 8 -12.76 15.47 8.67
N HIS A 9 -12.61 16.46 7.80
CA HIS A 9 -13.47 17.64 7.79
C HIS A 9 -13.64 18.09 6.34
N LYS A 10 -14.84 17.89 5.80
CA LYS A 10 -15.40 18.47 4.56
C LYS A 10 -14.47 18.74 3.35
N HIS A 11 -13.64 17.78 2.96
CA HIS A 11 -13.10 17.75 1.60
C HIS A 11 -13.44 16.42 0.94
N THR A 12 -14.74 16.25 0.64
CA THR A 12 -15.21 15.15 -0.19
C THR A 12 -14.75 15.37 -1.62
N CYS A 13 -13.95 14.43 -2.14
CA CYS A 13 -13.75 14.24 -3.58
C CYS A 13 -15.15 14.23 -4.23
N HIS A 14 -15.40 15.12 -5.20
CA HIS A 14 -16.73 15.52 -5.73
C HIS A 14 -17.52 14.37 -6.40
N SER A 15 -17.02 13.14 -6.35
CA SER A 15 -17.55 11.96 -7.04
C SER A 15 -17.46 10.67 -6.20
N ASP A 16 -17.17 10.75 -4.90
CA ASP A 16 -16.98 9.58 -4.03
C ASP A 16 -18.13 9.44 -3.00
N PRO A 17 -18.50 8.21 -2.59
CA PRO A 17 -19.58 7.97 -1.65
C PRO A 17 -19.43 8.80 -0.38
N SER A 18 -20.47 9.53 0.00
CA SER A 18 -20.49 10.29 1.24
C SER A 18 -20.42 9.35 2.45
N VAL A 19 -19.81 9.80 3.56
CA VAL A 19 -19.95 9.14 4.86
C VAL A 19 -21.44 9.00 5.15
N GLN A 20 -21.91 7.77 5.42
CA GLN A 20 -23.28 7.60 5.90
C GLN A 20 -23.33 8.08 7.36
N VAL A 21 -24.02 9.20 7.58
CA VAL A 21 -24.15 9.79 8.91
C VAL A 21 -25.13 8.94 9.72
N THR A 22 -24.60 8.06 10.57
CA THR A 22 -25.40 7.34 11.57
C THR A 22 -25.57 8.21 12.81
N LYS A 23 -26.57 7.91 13.65
CA LYS A 23 -26.83 8.67 14.90
C LYS A 23 -25.58 8.76 15.80
N GLU A 24 -24.74 7.73 15.78
CA GLU A 24 -23.48 7.66 16.53
C GLU A 24 -22.40 8.63 16.02
N LEU A 25 -22.44 9.03 14.75
CA LEU A 25 -21.48 9.99 14.17
C LEU A 25 -21.78 11.44 14.58
N THR A 26 -23.02 11.74 15.00
CA THR A 26 -23.45 13.08 15.43
C THR A 26 -22.62 13.61 16.61
N GLN A 27 -22.15 12.73 17.50
CA GLN A 27 -21.34 13.12 18.66
C GLN A 27 -19.96 13.69 18.28
N TYR A 28 -19.51 13.43 17.06
CA TYR A 28 -18.23 13.90 16.54
C TYR A 28 -18.36 15.14 15.65
N ASP A 29 -19.51 15.82 15.70
CA ASP A 29 -19.68 17.06 14.96
C ASP A 29 -18.62 18.10 15.37
N ASN A 30 -18.05 18.77 14.37
CA ASN A 30 -16.91 19.68 14.51
C ASN A 30 -15.65 19.06 15.17
N LYS A 31 -15.54 17.73 15.24
CA LYS A 31 -14.32 17.03 15.65
C LYS A 31 -13.60 16.49 14.43
N ILE A 32 -12.28 16.39 14.56
CA ILE A 32 -11.46 15.72 13.58
C ILE A 32 -11.50 14.22 13.88
N ILE A 33 -11.93 13.43 12.89
CA ILE A 33 -12.09 11.97 13.00
C ILE A 33 -11.30 11.26 11.93
N GLU A 34 -10.82 10.07 12.22
CA GLU A 34 -10.20 9.18 11.25
C GLU A 34 -11.23 8.20 10.68
N CYS A 35 -11.15 7.92 9.39
CA CYS A 35 -12.01 7.00 8.65
C CYS A 35 -11.19 6.11 7.73
N THR A 36 -11.72 4.94 7.40
CA THR A 36 -11.22 4.02 6.37
C THR A 36 -12.27 3.83 5.29
N PHE A 37 -11.85 3.54 4.07
CA PHE A 37 -12.77 3.24 2.98
C PHE A 37 -12.99 1.73 2.88
N ALA A 38 -14.24 1.29 3.05
CA ALA A 38 -14.64 -0.11 2.94
C ALA A 38 -16.04 -0.20 2.32
N ASN A 39 -16.26 -1.18 1.45
CA ASN A 39 -17.57 -1.43 0.81
C ASN A 39 -18.17 -0.18 0.15
N ASN A 40 -17.36 0.57 -0.60
CA ASN A 40 -17.78 1.83 -1.23
C ASN A 40 -18.35 2.85 -0.22
N SER A 41 -17.85 2.86 1.01
CA SER A 41 -18.30 3.79 2.03
C SER A 41 -17.16 4.14 2.98
N TRP A 42 -17.23 5.35 3.55
CA TRP A 42 -16.33 5.76 4.62
C TRP A 42 -16.85 5.24 5.95
N VAL A 43 -16.02 4.46 6.62
CA VAL A 43 -16.29 3.90 7.94
C VAL A 43 -15.44 4.62 8.98
N PHE A 44 -16.09 5.13 10.02
CA PHE A 44 -15.41 5.75 11.15
C PHE A 44 -14.43 4.78 11.81
N MET A 45 -13.25 5.27 12.18
CA MET A 45 -12.26 4.50 12.93
C MET A 45 -12.09 5.04 14.35
N ARG A 46 -11.70 6.32 14.49
CA ARG A 46 -11.38 6.93 15.78
C ARG A 46 -11.45 8.44 15.73
N GLN A 47 -11.60 9.10 16.86
CA GLN A 47 -11.39 10.54 16.96
C GLN A 47 -9.90 10.88 17.03
N ARG A 48 -9.50 11.98 16.41
CA ARG A 48 -8.11 12.44 16.32
C ARG A 48 -7.94 13.74 17.10
N VAL A 49 -7.95 13.59 18.43
CA VAL A 49 -7.75 14.71 19.39
C VAL A 49 -6.33 15.26 19.37
N ASP A 50 -5.38 14.49 18.83
CA ASP A 50 -4.00 14.90 18.59
C ASP A 50 -3.85 15.91 17.45
N LYS A 51 -4.90 16.12 16.66
CA LYS A 51 -4.90 17.04 15.54
C LYS A 51 -5.80 18.23 15.82
N SER A 52 -5.23 19.42 15.71
CA SER A 52 -5.96 20.69 15.74
C SER A 52 -6.58 21.05 14.40
N PHE A 53 -6.01 20.55 13.29
CA PHE A 53 -6.47 20.83 11.94
C PHE A 53 -6.61 19.55 11.09
N PRO A 54 -7.57 19.53 10.12
CA PRO A 54 -7.68 18.45 9.15
C PRO A 54 -6.43 18.30 8.28
N ASN A 55 -6.34 17.21 7.53
CA ASN A 55 -5.31 17.08 6.50
C ASN A 55 -5.51 18.12 5.39
N SER A 56 -4.43 18.44 4.68
CA SER A 56 -4.53 19.28 3.48
C SER A 56 -5.38 18.61 2.40
N TYR A 57 -5.96 19.43 1.53
CA TYR A 57 -6.72 18.96 0.37
C TYR A 57 -5.90 18.05 -0.55
N ASP A 58 -4.65 18.40 -0.82
CA ASP A 58 -3.76 17.59 -1.67
C ASP A 58 -3.53 16.19 -1.09
N THR A 59 -3.38 16.12 0.24
CA THR A 59 -3.27 14.84 0.95
C THR A 59 -4.56 14.04 0.77
N ALA A 60 -5.72 14.67 0.90
CA ALA A 60 -6.99 14.00 0.73
C ALA A 60 -7.16 13.45 -0.70
N MET A 61 -6.82 14.24 -1.72
CA MET A 61 -6.83 13.79 -3.12
C MET A 61 -5.87 12.63 -3.37
N ALA A 62 -4.65 12.70 -2.83
CA ALA A 62 -3.64 11.66 -3.01
C ALA A 62 -4.14 10.31 -2.48
N VAL A 63 -4.85 10.31 -1.36
CA VAL A 63 -5.41 9.07 -0.81
C VAL A 63 -6.68 8.63 -1.56
N CYS A 64 -7.53 9.55 -2.08
CA CYS A 64 -8.61 9.17 -3.02
C CYS A 64 -8.02 8.44 -4.25
N LYS A 65 -6.91 8.95 -4.80
CA LYS A 65 -6.24 8.35 -5.96
C LYS A 65 -5.66 6.96 -5.66
N SER A 66 -5.09 6.75 -4.47
CA SER A 66 -4.53 5.45 -4.08
C SER A 66 -5.61 4.38 -3.85
N ILE A 67 -6.79 4.78 -3.38
CA ILE A 67 -7.96 3.90 -3.28
C ILE A 67 -8.47 3.52 -4.67
N LYS A 68 -8.57 4.51 -5.59
CA LYS A 68 -9.04 4.28 -6.97
C LYS A 68 -8.08 3.41 -7.80
N HIS A 69 -6.78 3.51 -7.55
CA HIS A 69 -5.74 2.78 -8.27
C HIS A 69 -4.87 1.98 -7.29
N PRO A 70 -5.39 0.88 -6.72
CA PRO A 70 -4.69 0.14 -5.69
C PRO A 70 -3.49 -0.62 -6.27
N VAL A 71 -2.34 -0.48 -5.61
CA VAL A 71 -1.17 -1.34 -5.85
C VAL A 71 -1.26 -2.53 -4.90
N THR A 72 -1.60 -3.71 -5.44
CA THR A 72 -1.68 -4.94 -4.65
C THR A 72 -0.29 -5.48 -4.33
N LYS A 73 -0.21 -6.31 -3.28
CA LYS A 73 1.06 -6.94 -2.89
C LYS A 73 1.58 -7.80 -4.04
N GLU A 74 0.69 -8.55 -4.68
CA GLU A 74 0.99 -9.48 -5.77
C GLU A 74 1.47 -8.72 -6.99
N TYR A 75 0.79 -7.62 -7.38
CA TYR A 75 1.22 -6.78 -8.48
C TYR A 75 2.61 -6.20 -8.26
N LEU A 76 2.88 -5.72 -7.03
CA LEU A 76 4.19 -5.18 -6.68
C LEU A 76 5.30 -6.26 -6.76
N LEU A 77 5.05 -7.45 -6.23
CA LEU A 77 6.00 -8.55 -6.27
C LEU A 77 6.29 -8.99 -7.72
N GLN A 78 5.25 -9.16 -8.54
CA GLN A 78 5.39 -9.49 -9.96
C GLN A 78 6.19 -8.43 -10.72
N TYR A 79 5.95 -7.15 -10.43
CA TYR A 79 6.68 -6.05 -11.05
C TYR A 79 8.18 -6.09 -10.72
N VAL A 80 8.53 -6.35 -9.46
CA VAL A 80 9.93 -6.49 -9.03
C VAL A 80 10.61 -7.68 -9.71
N ASP A 81 9.96 -8.85 -9.72
CA ASP A 81 10.50 -10.05 -10.36
C ASP A 81 10.76 -9.82 -11.86
N HIS A 82 9.82 -9.16 -12.54
CA HIS A 82 9.98 -8.80 -13.95
C HIS A 82 11.19 -7.85 -14.18
N CYS A 83 11.38 -6.86 -13.30
CA CYS A 83 12.51 -5.94 -13.38
C CYS A 83 13.84 -6.68 -13.23
N ILE A 84 13.94 -7.62 -12.29
CA ILE A 84 15.14 -8.44 -12.07
C ILE A 84 15.44 -9.30 -13.30
N GLN A 85 14.43 -9.97 -13.87
CA GLN A 85 14.59 -10.78 -15.08
C GLN A 85 15.04 -9.93 -16.29
N ALA A 86 14.44 -8.75 -16.46
CA ALA A 86 14.80 -7.83 -17.54
C ALA A 86 16.24 -7.31 -17.41
N GLN A 87 16.73 -7.09 -16.18
CA GLN A 87 18.12 -6.71 -15.94
C GLN A 87 19.10 -7.86 -16.21
N ASN A 88 18.76 -9.09 -15.81
CA ASN A 88 19.60 -10.27 -16.08
C ASN A 88 19.74 -10.54 -17.57
N ARG A 89 18.71 -10.28 -18.38
CA ARG A 89 18.80 -10.43 -19.85
C ARG A 89 19.66 -9.36 -20.54
N LYS A 90 19.87 -8.20 -19.89
CA LYS A 90 20.68 -7.09 -20.43
C LYS A 90 22.15 -7.15 -20.05
N ARG A 91 22.52 -8.00 -19.08
CA ARG A 91 23.92 -8.31 -18.83
C ARG A 91 24.37 -9.30 -19.90
N PRO A 92 25.34 -8.95 -20.76
CA PRO A 92 26.06 -9.98 -21.52
C PRO A 92 26.59 -11.00 -20.51
N PRO A 93 26.60 -12.30 -20.83
CA PRO A 93 27.39 -13.25 -20.09
C PRO A 93 28.80 -12.69 -19.96
N ASP A 94 29.27 -12.54 -18.73
CA ASP A 94 30.65 -12.15 -18.49
C ASP A 94 31.55 -13.26 -19.08
N PRO A 95 32.43 -12.98 -20.04
CA PRO A 95 33.28 -14.01 -20.65
C PRO A 95 34.16 -14.73 -19.61
N ASP A 96 34.46 -14.10 -18.46
CA ASP A 96 35.19 -14.74 -17.36
C ASP A 96 34.34 -15.80 -16.63
N SER A 97 33.00 -15.74 -16.74
CA SER A 97 32.08 -16.74 -16.17
C SER A 97 32.11 -18.08 -16.93
N GLU A 98 32.62 -18.11 -18.17
CA GLU A 98 32.85 -19.36 -18.91
C GLU A 98 34.15 -20.06 -18.47
N LEU A 99 35.12 -19.31 -17.94
CA LEU A 99 36.41 -19.84 -17.49
C LEU A 99 36.33 -20.47 -16.09
N MET A 100 35.34 -20.08 -15.29
CA MET A 100 35.17 -20.51 -13.91
C MET A 100 33.75 -21.07 -13.71
N PRO A 101 33.50 -22.37 -13.97
CA PRO A 101 32.21 -22.96 -13.65
C PRO A 101 31.92 -22.84 -12.14
N PRO A 102 30.66 -22.62 -11.73
CA PRO A 102 30.31 -22.52 -10.33
C PRO A 102 30.73 -23.80 -9.59
N PRO A 103 31.21 -23.69 -8.34
CA PRO A 103 31.68 -24.84 -7.59
C PRO A 103 30.55 -25.86 -7.45
N PRO A 104 30.86 -27.18 -7.52
CA PRO A 104 29.87 -28.23 -7.39
C PRO A 104 29.02 -28.05 -6.13
N PRO A 105 27.70 -28.32 -6.19
CA PRO A 105 26.86 -28.28 -5.00
C PRO A 105 27.48 -29.15 -3.91
N LYS A 106 27.68 -28.58 -2.71
CA LYS A 106 28.19 -29.34 -1.57
C LYS A 106 27.22 -30.50 -1.30
N ARG A 107 27.71 -31.73 -1.50
CA ARG A 107 26.96 -32.96 -1.27
C ARG A 107 26.44 -32.92 0.16
N ALA A 108 25.12 -32.90 0.35
CA ALA A 108 24.53 -32.95 1.68
C ALA A 108 25.05 -34.23 2.38
N THR A 109 25.85 -34.06 3.42
CA THR A 109 26.28 -35.13 4.30
C THR A 109 25.03 -35.73 4.94
N ARG A 110 24.64 -36.92 4.48
CA ARG A 110 23.63 -37.73 5.17
C ARG A 110 24.13 -38.01 6.60
N PRO A 111 23.29 -37.83 7.63
CA PRO A 111 23.63 -38.30 8.97
C PRO A 111 23.83 -39.82 8.91
N ILE A 112 24.92 -40.30 9.49
CA ILE A 112 25.22 -41.72 9.67
C ILE A 112 24.29 -42.24 10.80
N PRO A 113 23.73 -43.46 10.70
CA PRO A 113 22.77 -44.00 11.68
C PRO A 113 23.31 -44.12 13.10
#